data_AF-A0A8X7QW40-F1
#
_entry.id   AF-A0A8X7QW40-F1
#
_cell.length_a   1.000
_cell.length_b   1.000
_cell.length_c   1.000
_cell.angle_alpha   90.00
_cell.angle_beta   90.00
_cell.angle_gamma   90.00
#
_symmetry.space_group_name_H-M   'P 1'
#
loop_
_entity.id
_entity.type
_entity.pdbx_description
1 polymer ?
#
loop_
_entity_poly.entity_id
_entity_poly.type
_entity_poly.pdbx_seq_one_letter_code
_entity_poly.pdbx_strand_id
1 'polypeptide(L)'
;MNCTITEEELVSPYLILFKSLCLIPFFHYLFFLFLAILLFLYLFLEIHFPRSDPISLTFNPNSDLCQFIVSKCRLLHGRYFPTIWLSSPHLQTAFLSLFGNSPPFCYKRNLFQATDGGTIALDWLMHSDVVEGISQVVNGSTPGNDRTPIAIVVPGLTSDSTAAYIKHLAFRLAKEGWNVVVSNHRGLGGISLTSDCVYNAGWTEDLRKVIDHIHSQFPEAPLFAVGTSIGANVLVKYLGEDGTDTPLVGATAVCSPWDLLICDRFINRKLVQKLYDRVLTVGLQGYAQLHHSIISRIADWEGIKKSRSVREFDNYATRLVAKFETTDAYYRHSSSAQFVGNVGVPLLCISALDDPVCTREAIPWDECRGNKNIVLATTTHGGHLAYYEGITATSMWWVRAVQEYFEVLLSSPYADRRQKTQIIPEPLESSIDQGPYILETGEDGLVAAAAASEVETTRANAEEEDSAQIGKTSYHLHKDNTRQGYNSLIGPLMNRVDQLSRYSRKSVWLLAYIAIISTWPLLGPALLLSIKKRFRRLIKN
;
A
#
# COMPACT_ATOMS: atom_id res chain seq x y z
N MET A 1 -24.81 65.27 -54.53
CA MET A 1 -24.94 64.71 -53.16
C MET A 1 -23.56 64.26 -52.74
N ASN A 2 -23.03 64.80 -51.64
CA ASN A 2 -21.75 64.35 -51.10
C ASN A 2 -22.01 63.11 -50.25
N CYS A 3 -21.42 61.97 -50.62
CA CYS A 3 -21.41 60.79 -49.76
C CYS A 3 -20.25 60.96 -48.76
N THR A 4 -20.54 61.55 -47.60
CA THR A 4 -19.58 61.67 -46.51
C THR A 4 -19.27 60.28 -45.95
N ILE A 5 -18.02 59.83 -46.13
CA ILE A 5 -17.51 58.66 -45.42
C ILE A 5 -17.44 59.04 -43.94
N THR A 6 -18.27 58.42 -43.11
CA THR A 6 -18.27 58.62 -41.66
C THR A 6 -17.25 57.69 -41.01
N GLU A 7 -16.33 58.25 -40.23
CA GLU A 7 -15.26 57.51 -39.52
C GLU A 7 -15.78 56.74 -38.28
N GLU A 8 -17.04 56.27 -38.30
CA GLU A 8 -17.76 55.69 -37.16
C GLU A 8 -18.14 54.21 -37.30
N GLU A 9 -17.72 53.51 -38.37
CA GLU A 9 -17.55 52.06 -38.24
C GLU A 9 -16.31 51.80 -37.36
N LEU A 10 -16.54 51.68 -36.05
CA LEU A 10 -15.55 51.26 -35.05
C LEU A 10 -15.13 49.81 -35.36
N VAL A 11 -14.22 49.62 -36.32
CA VAL A 11 -13.91 48.32 -36.92
C VAL A 11 -13.40 47.37 -35.84
N SER A 12 -14.28 46.49 -35.38
CA SER A 12 -14.02 45.54 -34.30
C SER A 12 -12.67 44.84 -34.55
N PRO A 13 -11.73 44.83 -33.59
CA PRO A 13 -10.42 44.19 -33.77
C PRO A 13 -10.55 42.72 -34.18
N TYR A 14 -11.63 42.05 -33.76
CA TYR A 14 -11.99 40.70 -34.18
C TYR A 14 -12.37 40.59 -35.67
N LEU A 15 -12.96 41.63 -36.26
CA LEU A 15 -13.29 41.69 -37.69
C LEU A 15 -12.05 41.96 -38.55
N ILE A 16 -11.12 42.80 -38.08
CA ILE A 16 -9.80 42.99 -38.72
C ILE A 16 -9.02 41.67 -38.68
N LEU A 17 -8.97 41.02 -37.50
CA LEU A 17 -8.35 39.71 -37.33
C LEU A 17 -8.99 38.65 -38.23
N PHE A 18 -10.32 38.61 -38.32
CA PHE A 18 -11.04 37.65 -39.17
C PHE A 18 -10.75 37.88 -40.66
N LYS A 19 -10.81 39.13 -41.15
CA LYS A 19 -10.41 39.46 -42.54
C LYS A 19 -8.96 39.07 -42.82
N SER A 20 -8.06 39.33 -41.87
CA SER A 20 -6.63 38.97 -41.99
C SER A 20 -6.41 37.46 -42.04
N LEU A 21 -7.15 36.69 -41.24
CA LEU A 21 -7.15 35.22 -41.27
C LEU A 21 -7.71 34.68 -42.60
N CYS A 22 -8.77 35.28 -43.15
CA CYS A 22 -9.34 34.90 -44.45
C CYS A 22 -8.41 35.18 -45.64
N LEU A 23 -7.41 36.06 -45.50
CA LEU A 23 -6.39 36.32 -46.53
C LEU A 23 -5.26 35.26 -46.54
N ILE A 24 -5.14 34.43 -45.52
CA ILE A 24 -4.16 33.34 -45.47
C ILE A 24 -4.59 32.22 -46.43
N PRO A 25 -3.79 31.82 -47.45
CA PRO A 25 -4.19 30.80 -48.40
C PRO A 25 -4.45 29.44 -47.72
N PHE A 26 -5.54 28.76 -48.12
CA PHE A 26 -6.04 27.52 -47.50
C PHE A 26 -4.96 26.45 -47.25
N PHE A 27 -4.00 26.29 -48.16
CA PHE A 27 -2.88 25.36 -48.02
C PHE A 27 -2.01 25.58 -46.78
N HIS A 28 -1.90 26.82 -46.27
CA HIS A 28 -1.19 27.09 -45.01
C HIS A 28 -1.96 26.54 -43.82
N TYR A 29 -3.29 26.65 -43.79
CA TYR A 29 -4.11 26.02 -42.74
C TYR A 29 -4.00 24.49 -42.79
N LEU A 30 -3.98 23.90 -43.98
CA LEU A 30 -3.77 22.47 -44.15
C LEU A 30 -2.36 22.04 -43.70
N PHE A 31 -1.32 22.84 -43.97
CA PHE A 31 0.04 22.61 -43.50
C PHE A 31 0.17 22.75 -41.97
N PHE A 32 -0.41 23.78 -41.36
CA PHE A 32 -0.43 23.93 -39.91
C PHE A 32 -1.23 22.81 -39.22
N LEU A 33 -2.34 22.35 -39.82
CA LEU A 33 -3.08 21.19 -39.34
C LEU A 33 -2.26 19.91 -39.45
N PHE A 34 -1.56 19.70 -40.57
CA PHE A 34 -0.66 18.55 -40.75
C PHE A 34 0.51 18.57 -39.76
N LEU A 35 1.12 19.73 -39.51
CA LEU A 35 2.17 19.91 -38.51
C LEU A 35 1.65 19.68 -37.09
N ALA A 36 0.43 20.13 -36.77
CA ALA A 36 -0.22 19.86 -35.49
C ALA A 36 -0.58 18.38 -35.31
N ILE A 37 -0.99 17.68 -36.37
CA ILE A 37 -1.23 16.23 -36.39
C ILE A 37 0.10 15.47 -36.22
N LEU A 38 1.18 15.88 -36.89
CA LEU A 38 2.52 15.30 -36.71
C LEU A 38 3.05 15.51 -35.28
N LEU A 39 2.89 16.72 -34.72
CA LEU A 39 3.29 17.02 -33.34
C LEU A 39 2.44 16.23 -32.34
N PHE A 40 1.12 16.13 -32.55
CA PHE A 40 0.24 15.29 -31.75
C PHE A 40 0.64 13.81 -31.84
N LEU A 41 0.93 13.30 -33.04
CA LEU A 41 1.37 11.92 -33.25
C LEU A 41 2.74 11.64 -32.62
N TYR A 42 3.68 12.58 -32.73
CA TYR A 42 4.99 12.51 -32.07
C TYR A 42 4.82 12.44 -30.55
N LEU A 43 4.12 13.40 -29.94
CA LEU A 43 3.89 13.44 -28.50
C LEU A 43 3.09 12.22 -28.03
N PHE A 44 2.12 11.76 -28.81
CA PHE A 44 1.37 10.53 -28.54
C PHE A 44 2.28 9.30 -28.54
N LEU A 45 3.13 9.14 -29.54
CA LEU A 45 4.09 8.04 -29.61
C LEU A 45 5.14 8.13 -28.49
N GLU A 46 5.63 9.31 -28.14
CA GLU A 46 6.60 9.53 -27.07
C GLU A 46 6.01 9.23 -25.68
N ILE A 47 4.75 9.61 -25.42
CA ILE A 47 4.04 9.34 -24.16
C ILE A 47 3.61 7.88 -24.04
N HIS A 48 3.28 7.20 -25.14
CA HIS A 48 2.71 5.85 -25.11
C HIS A 48 3.66 4.71 -25.49
N PHE A 49 4.77 5.00 -26.16
CA PHE A 49 5.90 4.09 -26.38
C PHE A 49 7.16 4.66 -25.70
N PRO A 50 7.14 4.84 -24.36
CA PRO A 50 8.29 5.38 -23.63
C PRO A 50 9.51 4.47 -23.81
N ARG A 51 10.70 5.06 -23.76
CA ARG A 51 11.94 4.31 -23.77
C ARG A 51 12.01 3.45 -22.50
N SER A 52 12.00 2.14 -22.69
CA SER A 52 12.26 1.18 -21.62
C SER A 52 13.77 1.14 -21.36
N ASP A 53 14.22 1.91 -20.37
CA ASP A 53 15.62 1.98 -19.98
C ASP A 53 16.04 0.78 -19.11
N PRO A 54 17.35 0.47 -19.01
CA PRO A 54 17.86 -0.52 -18.07
C PRO A 54 17.49 -0.17 -16.63
N ILE A 55 17.27 -1.19 -15.82
CA ILE A 55 17.05 -1.00 -14.38
C ILE A 55 18.36 -0.53 -13.76
N SER A 56 18.31 0.58 -13.01
CA SER A 56 19.47 1.15 -12.34
C SER A 56 19.62 0.56 -10.94
N LEU A 57 20.72 -0.16 -10.70
CA LEU A 57 21.02 -0.84 -9.44
C LEU A 57 22.02 -0.03 -8.62
N THR A 58 21.69 0.24 -7.35
CA THR A 58 22.57 0.86 -6.34
C THR A 58 22.72 -0.11 -5.17
N PHE A 59 23.96 -0.51 -4.89
CA PHE A 59 24.32 -1.43 -3.81
C PHE A 59 25.78 -1.21 -3.42
N ASN A 60 26.23 -1.76 -2.30
CA ASN A 60 27.64 -1.71 -1.92
C ASN A 60 28.49 -2.64 -2.82
N PRO A 61 29.43 -2.13 -3.64
CA PRO A 61 30.23 -2.96 -4.53
C PRO A 61 31.17 -3.92 -3.79
N ASN A 62 31.47 -3.66 -2.52
CA ASN A 62 32.32 -4.48 -1.66
C ASN A 62 31.50 -5.46 -0.78
N SER A 63 30.31 -5.86 -1.25
CA SER A 63 29.49 -6.89 -0.62
C SER A 63 29.31 -8.10 -1.53
N ASP A 64 29.89 -9.23 -1.12
CA ASP A 64 29.73 -10.52 -1.79
C ASP A 64 28.25 -10.95 -1.86
N LEU A 65 27.46 -10.59 -0.86
CA LEU A 65 26.01 -10.84 -0.80
C LEU A 65 25.27 -10.04 -1.89
N CYS A 66 25.51 -8.73 -1.99
CA CYS A 66 24.89 -7.90 -3.03
C CYS A 66 25.36 -8.33 -4.43
N GLN A 67 26.65 -8.61 -4.62
CA GLN A 67 27.17 -9.14 -5.88
C GLN A 67 26.52 -10.48 -6.25
N PHE A 68 26.39 -11.41 -5.30
CA PHE A 68 25.72 -12.70 -5.51
C PHE A 68 24.26 -12.49 -5.95
N ILE A 69 23.47 -11.75 -5.16
CA ILE A 69 22.06 -11.44 -5.45
C ILE A 69 21.92 -10.87 -6.86
N VAL A 70 22.66 -9.81 -7.17
CA VAL A 70 22.60 -9.14 -8.47
C VAL A 70 23.00 -10.09 -9.60
N SER A 71 24.11 -10.83 -9.47
CA SER A 71 24.59 -11.78 -10.49
C SER A 71 23.62 -12.93 -10.82
N LYS A 72 22.70 -13.26 -9.90
CA LYS A 72 21.71 -14.34 -10.07
C LYS A 72 20.35 -13.82 -10.53
N CYS A 73 19.90 -12.66 -10.07
CA CYS A 73 18.61 -12.08 -10.45
C CYS A 73 18.67 -11.51 -11.88
N ARG A 74 18.06 -12.20 -12.83
CA ARG A 74 18.05 -11.84 -14.26
C ARG A 74 17.09 -10.69 -14.54
N LEU A 75 15.99 -10.59 -13.80
CA LEU A 75 15.01 -9.51 -13.94
C LEU A 75 15.62 -8.16 -13.53
N LEU A 76 16.50 -8.13 -12.52
CA LEU A 76 17.19 -6.92 -12.06
C LEU A 76 18.22 -6.38 -13.07
N HIS A 77 18.79 -7.26 -13.90
CA HIS A 77 19.62 -6.89 -15.06
C HIS A 77 18.82 -6.53 -16.31
N GLY A 78 17.49 -6.69 -16.27
CA GLY A 78 16.62 -6.54 -17.42
C GLY A 78 16.21 -5.10 -17.73
N ARG A 79 15.10 -4.99 -18.46
CA ARG A 79 14.39 -3.75 -18.77
C ARG A 79 12.92 -3.95 -18.41
N TYR A 80 12.33 -2.99 -17.70
CA TYR A 80 10.89 -2.98 -17.44
C TYR A 80 10.16 -2.31 -18.60
N PHE A 81 9.28 -3.06 -19.27
CA PHE A 81 8.45 -2.57 -20.37
C PHE A 81 7.02 -2.32 -19.86
N PRO A 82 6.58 -1.06 -19.71
CA PRO A 82 5.22 -0.76 -19.32
C PRO A 82 4.22 -1.22 -20.38
N THR A 83 3.02 -1.60 -19.95
CA THR A 83 1.89 -1.81 -20.85
C THR A 83 1.64 -0.53 -21.66
N ILE A 84 1.74 -0.59 -22.99
CA ILE A 84 1.75 0.55 -23.93
C ILE A 84 0.57 1.53 -23.73
N TRP A 85 -0.63 1.01 -23.48
CA TRP A 85 -1.84 1.83 -23.24
C TRP A 85 -1.96 2.35 -21.79
N LEU A 86 -1.04 1.97 -20.90
CA LEU A 86 -0.85 2.46 -19.54
C LEU A 86 0.51 3.16 -19.32
N SER A 87 1.26 3.52 -20.37
CA SER A 87 2.63 4.06 -20.26
C SER A 87 2.79 5.32 -19.38
N SER A 88 1.72 6.02 -19.03
CA SER A 88 1.76 7.10 -18.02
C SER A 88 1.65 6.55 -16.60
N PRO A 89 2.49 6.97 -15.64
CA PRO A 89 2.41 6.51 -14.24
C PRO A 89 1.05 6.79 -13.61
N HIS A 90 0.37 7.86 -14.03
CA HIS A 90 -0.98 8.19 -13.59
C HIS A 90 -2.02 7.17 -14.06
N LEU A 91 -1.89 6.69 -15.30
CA LEU A 91 -2.77 5.65 -15.85
C LEU A 91 -2.51 4.30 -15.18
N GLN A 92 -1.25 3.91 -14.94
CA GLN A 92 -0.94 2.67 -14.21
C GLN A 92 -1.54 2.68 -12.80
N THR A 93 -1.30 3.77 -12.05
CA THR A 93 -1.75 3.90 -10.66
C THR A 93 -3.29 3.94 -10.56
N ALA A 94 -3.96 4.62 -11.50
CA ALA A 94 -5.42 4.63 -11.58
C ALA A 94 -6.00 3.26 -11.99
N PHE A 95 -5.38 2.57 -12.95
CA PHE A 95 -5.82 1.24 -13.38
C PHE A 95 -5.70 0.18 -12.27
N LEU A 96 -4.62 0.25 -11.47
CA LEU A 96 -4.46 -0.56 -10.27
C LEU A 96 -5.61 -0.34 -9.27
N SER A 97 -5.98 0.91 -9.03
CA SER A 97 -7.03 1.28 -8.06
C SER A 97 -8.46 0.98 -8.52
N LEU A 98 -8.70 0.82 -9.82
CA LEU A 98 -10.05 0.69 -10.39
C LEU A 98 -10.38 -0.72 -10.90
N PHE A 99 -9.38 -1.46 -11.41
CA PHE A 99 -9.60 -2.75 -12.06
C PHE A 99 -8.72 -3.85 -11.46
N GLY A 100 -7.42 -3.61 -11.34
CA GLY A 100 -6.47 -4.50 -10.66
C GLY A 100 -6.14 -5.82 -11.39
N ASN A 101 -7.12 -6.43 -12.08
CA ASN A 101 -7.06 -7.76 -12.71
C ASN A 101 -6.56 -8.85 -11.75
N SER A 102 -7.02 -8.83 -10.50
CA SER A 102 -6.49 -9.69 -9.44
C SER A 102 -6.86 -11.18 -9.62
N PRO A 103 -5.97 -12.12 -9.27
CA PRO A 103 -6.27 -13.56 -9.37
C PRO A 103 -7.45 -14.00 -8.48
N PRO A 104 -8.32 -14.92 -8.98
CA PRO A 104 -9.48 -15.40 -8.24
C PRO A 104 -9.07 -16.49 -7.23
N PHE A 105 -8.96 -16.09 -5.97
CA PHE A 105 -8.74 -16.98 -4.82
C PHE A 105 -9.28 -16.33 -3.53
N CYS A 106 -9.41 -17.12 -2.47
CA CYS A 106 -9.78 -16.68 -1.12
C CYS A 106 -8.63 -16.93 -0.15
N TYR A 107 -8.49 -16.09 0.88
CA TYR A 107 -7.57 -16.35 1.99
C TYR A 107 -8.28 -17.11 3.12
N LYS A 108 -7.53 -17.89 3.89
CA LYS A 108 -7.94 -18.39 5.21
C LYS A 108 -7.54 -17.34 6.26
N ARG A 109 -8.48 -16.89 7.09
CA ARG A 109 -8.20 -15.86 8.10
C ARG A 109 -7.90 -16.46 9.47
N ASN A 110 -6.79 -16.02 10.04
CA ASN A 110 -6.47 -16.17 11.45
C ASN A 110 -6.48 -14.77 12.11
N LEU A 111 -6.84 -14.71 13.39
CA LEU A 111 -6.85 -13.47 14.16
C LEU A 111 -5.72 -13.52 15.19
N PHE A 112 -4.71 -12.68 15.02
CA PHE A 112 -3.66 -12.49 16.02
C PHE A 112 -4.15 -11.49 17.08
N GLN A 113 -3.94 -11.81 18.35
CA GLN A 113 -4.24 -10.93 19.49
C GLN A 113 -2.94 -10.32 20.00
N ALA A 114 -2.81 -9.00 19.89
CA ALA A 114 -1.71 -8.25 20.45
C ALA A 114 -1.86 -8.11 21.97
N THR A 115 -0.73 -7.83 22.65
CA THR A 115 -0.62 -7.72 24.12
C THR A 115 -1.47 -6.60 24.74
N ASP A 116 -2.07 -5.74 23.93
CA ASP A 116 -2.92 -4.60 24.31
C ASP A 116 -4.42 -4.83 24.03
N GLY A 117 -4.81 -6.07 23.70
CA GLY A 117 -6.18 -6.44 23.31
C GLY A 117 -6.54 -6.07 21.86
N GLY A 118 -5.58 -5.59 21.08
CA GLY A 118 -5.74 -5.27 19.66
C GLY A 118 -5.75 -6.52 18.77
N THR A 119 -6.73 -6.61 17.89
CA THR A 119 -6.82 -7.69 16.89
C THR A 119 -6.15 -7.29 15.57
N ILE A 120 -5.32 -8.20 15.04
CA ILE A 120 -4.70 -8.12 13.71
C ILE A 120 -5.23 -9.28 12.88
N ALA A 121 -5.64 -9.01 11.63
CA ALA A 121 -6.10 -10.05 10.71
C ALA A 121 -4.93 -10.58 9.88
N LEU A 122 -4.59 -11.86 10.07
CA LEU A 122 -3.61 -12.58 9.27
C LEU A 122 -4.35 -13.38 8.19
N ASP A 123 -4.22 -12.96 6.94
CA ASP A 123 -4.88 -13.60 5.80
C ASP A 123 -3.90 -14.50 5.04
N TRP A 124 -4.05 -15.81 5.22
CA TRP A 124 -3.18 -16.85 4.67
C TRP A 124 -3.65 -17.35 3.30
N LEU A 125 -2.70 -17.54 2.39
CA LEU A 125 -2.82 -18.32 1.17
C LEU A 125 -1.70 -19.35 1.18
N MET A 126 -2.03 -20.63 1.38
CA MET A 126 -1.03 -21.69 1.36
C MET A 126 -0.73 -22.12 -0.09
N HIS A 127 0.46 -22.66 -0.34
CA HIS A 127 0.79 -23.15 -1.69
C HIS A 127 -0.17 -24.27 -2.15
N SER A 128 -0.60 -25.13 -1.23
CA SER A 128 -1.60 -26.18 -1.46
C SER A 128 -2.93 -25.63 -1.97
N ASP A 129 -3.41 -24.51 -1.42
CA ASP A 129 -4.67 -23.85 -1.84
C ASP A 129 -4.63 -23.32 -3.28
N VAL A 130 -3.45 -23.23 -3.91
CA VAL A 130 -3.25 -22.83 -5.31
C VAL A 130 -2.90 -24.01 -6.22
N VAL A 131 -2.26 -25.06 -5.68
CA VAL A 131 -1.80 -26.23 -6.44
C VAL A 131 -2.86 -27.35 -6.50
N GLU A 132 -3.71 -27.51 -5.48
CA GLU A 132 -4.74 -28.58 -5.40
C GLU A 132 -5.98 -28.34 -6.31
N GLY A 133 -5.76 -27.79 -7.50
CA GLY A 133 -6.61 -28.08 -8.66
C GLY A 133 -6.41 -29.51 -9.19
N ILE A 134 -5.41 -30.24 -8.69
CA ILE A 134 -5.14 -31.66 -8.94
C ILE A 134 -4.99 -32.35 -7.59
N SER A 135 -5.82 -33.36 -7.31
CA SER A 135 -5.88 -34.00 -6.00
C SER A 135 -4.74 -34.98 -5.75
N GLN A 136 -3.87 -34.68 -4.77
CA GLN A 136 -3.17 -35.70 -3.99
C GLN A 136 -3.07 -35.26 -2.53
N VAL A 137 -3.92 -35.86 -1.69
CA VAL A 137 -3.88 -35.68 -0.23
C VAL A 137 -2.54 -36.20 0.30
N VAL A 138 -1.60 -35.30 0.56
CA VAL A 138 -0.38 -35.60 1.31
C VAL A 138 -0.77 -35.66 2.79
N ASN A 139 -0.83 -36.87 3.33
CA ASN A 139 -1.27 -37.10 4.70
C ASN A 139 -0.32 -36.47 5.73
N GLY A 140 -0.82 -35.50 6.50
CA GLY A 140 -0.42 -35.32 7.90
C GLY A 140 0.99 -34.79 8.17
N SER A 141 1.42 -33.72 7.50
CA SER A 141 2.50 -32.89 8.02
C SER A 141 2.03 -32.11 9.26
N THR A 142 2.61 -32.42 10.43
CA THR A 142 2.36 -31.69 11.68
C THR A 142 2.95 -30.27 11.59
N PRO A 143 2.28 -29.20 12.10
CA PRO A 143 2.68 -27.82 11.83
C PRO A 143 4.14 -27.45 12.17
N GLY A 144 4.71 -28.05 13.22
CA GLY A 144 6.06 -27.76 13.69
C GLY A 144 7.21 -28.35 12.87
N ASN A 145 6.93 -29.05 11.76
CA ASN A 145 7.97 -29.67 10.91
C ASN A 145 7.80 -29.34 9.42
N ASP A 146 7.02 -28.31 9.09
CA ASP A 146 6.93 -27.77 7.74
C ASP A 146 8.11 -26.81 7.45
N ARG A 147 8.81 -27.06 6.35
CA ARG A 147 9.94 -26.24 5.84
C ARG A 147 9.54 -25.37 4.65
N THR A 148 8.26 -25.36 4.27
CA THR A 148 7.73 -24.49 3.22
C THR A 148 7.98 -23.02 3.59
N PRO A 149 8.66 -22.24 2.74
CA PRO A 149 9.06 -20.89 3.07
C PRO A 149 7.84 -19.96 3.14
N ILE A 150 7.85 -19.02 4.10
CA ILE A 150 6.72 -18.14 4.40
C ILE A 150 7.03 -16.69 4.01
N ALA A 151 6.18 -16.10 3.17
CA ALA A 151 6.24 -14.69 2.81
C ALA A 151 5.19 -13.87 3.59
N ILE A 152 5.66 -13.04 4.52
CA ILE A 152 4.86 -12.11 5.34
C ILE A 152 4.69 -10.80 4.57
N VAL A 153 3.47 -10.44 4.20
CA VAL A 153 3.18 -9.25 3.37
C VAL A 153 2.57 -8.14 4.23
N VAL A 154 3.15 -6.94 4.16
CA VAL A 154 2.71 -5.73 4.88
C VAL A 154 2.11 -4.73 3.88
N PRO A 155 0.78 -4.53 3.87
CA PRO A 155 0.09 -3.66 2.91
C PRO A 155 0.45 -2.16 3.00
N GLY A 156 0.11 -1.43 1.94
CA GLY A 156 0.18 0.03 1.92
C GLY A 156 -0.87 0.74 2.77
N LEU A 157 -0.84 2.07 2.74
CA LEU A 157 -1.75 2.93 3.51
C LEU A 157 -3.21 2.64 3.18
N THR A 158 -4.05 2.42 4.21
CA THR A 158 -5.48 2.10 4.06
C THR A 158 -5.76 0.92 3.12
N SER A 159 -4.81 -0.01 3.02
CA SER A 159 -4.84 -1.17 2.11
C SER A 159 -4.83 -2.48 2.89
N ASP A 160 -5.34 -3.55 2.28
CA ASP A 160 -5.48 -4.87 2.90
C ASP A 160 -5.26 -6.01 1.89
N SER A 161 -5.40 -7.25 2.34
CA SER A 161 -5.24 -8.48 1.56
C SER A 161 -6.07 -8.54 0.28
N THR A 162 -7.19 -7.80 0.19
CA THR A 162 -8.06 -7.77 -1.00
C THR A 162 -7.47 -6.94 -2.14
N ALA A 163 -6.50 -6.05 -1.84
CA ALA A 163 -5.90 -5.16 -2.83
C ALA A 163 -5.20 -5.93 -3.95
N ALA A 164 -5.39 -5.49 -5.19
CA ALA A 164 -5.01 -6.28 -6.35
C ALA A 164 -3.51 -6.59 -6.45
N TYR A 165 -2.65 -5.65 -6.06
CA TYR A 165 -1.19 -5.83 -6.06
C TYR A 165 -0.74 -6.86 -4.99
N ILE A 166 -1.38 -6.88 -3.81
CA ILE A 166 -1.19 -7.93 -2.80
C ILE A 166 -1.63 -9.29 -3.36
N LYS A 167 -2.79 -9.35 -4.03
CA LYS A 167 -3.31 -10.58 -4.63
C LYS A 167 -2.42 -11.12 -5.75
N HIS A 168 -1.85 -10.27 -6.60
CA HIS A 168 -0.87 -10.70 -7.61
C HIS A 168 0.40 -11.27 -6.97
N LEU A 169 0.92 -10.62 -5.93
CA LEU A 169 2.08 -11.11 -5.17
C LEU A 169 1.79 -12.47 -4.51
N ALA A 170 0.71 -12.56 -3.74
CA ALA A 170 0.36 -13.77 -2.98
C ALA A 170 0.12 -14.96 -3.91
N PHE A 171 -0.66 -14.79 -4.97
CA PHE A 171 -0.91 -15.85 -5.94
C PHE A 171 0.36 -16.25 -6.72
N ARG A 172 1.27 -15.31 -7.01
CA ARG A 172 2.54 -15.62 -7.68
C ARG A 172 3.43 -16.49 -6.80
N LEU A 173 3.64 -16.11 -5.54
CA LEU A 173 4.48 -16.84 -4.60
C LEU A 173 3.87 -18.20 -4.24
N ALA A 174 2.58 -18.25 -3.93
CA ALA A 174 1.89 -19.50 -3.59
C ALA A 174 1.89 -20.51 -4.75
N LYS A 175 1.82 -20.06 -6.00
CA LYS A 175 1.97 -20.94 -7.17
C LYS A 175 3.38 -21.57 -7.27
N GLU A 176 4.42 -20.87 -6.83
CA GLU A 176 5.82 -21.34 -6.87
C GLU A 176 6.25 -21.99 -5.54
N GLY A 177 5.31 -22.48 -4.73
CA GLY A 177 5.60 -23.30 -3.55
C GLY A 177 5.81 -22.55 -2.23
N TRP A 178 5.35 -21.30 -2.11
CA TRP A 178 5.48 -20.50 -0.88
C TRP A 178 4.16 -20.46 -0.10
N ASN A 179 4.22 -20.45 1.23
CA ASN A 179 3.08 -20.03 2.04
C ASN A 179 3.10 -18.51 2.16
N VAL A 180 1.95 -17.84 2.01
CA VAL A 180 1.87 -16.37 2.05
C VAL A 180 0.88 -15.94 3.12
N VAL A 181 1.27 -14.97 3.95
CA VAL A 181 0.41 -14.39 4.98
C VAL A 181 0.40 -12.87 4.88
N VAL A 182 -0.77 -12.29 4.64
CA VAL A 182 -0.94 -10.83 4.65
C VAL A 182 -1.23 -10.39 6.09
N SER A 183 -0.30 -9.66 6.68
CA SER A 183 -0.49 -9.01 7.97
C SER A 183 -1.22 -7.69 7.76
N ASN A 184 -2.55 -7.72 7.82
CA ASN A 184 -3.36 -6.51 7.67
C ASN A 184 -3.16 -5.59 8.88
N HIS A 185 -2.98 -4.29 8.64
CA HIS A 185 -2.90 -3.31 9.73
C HIS A 185 -4.17 -3.32 10.60
N ARG A 186 -4.04 -2.91 11.88
CA ARG A 186 -5.16 -2.87 12.85
C ARG A 186 -6.38 -2.14 12.26
N GLY A 187 -7.54 -2.81 12.29
CA GLY A 187 -8.79 -2.26 11.75
C GLY A 187 -8.90 -2.27 10.21
N LEU A 188 -8.02 -2.98 9.49
CA LEU A 188 -8.15 -3.24 8.05
C LEU A 188 -8.44 -4.72 7.78
N GLY A 189 -8.60 -5.11 6.51
CA GLY A 189 -9.05 -6.45 6.13
C GLY A 189 -10.52 -6.75 6.48
N GLY A 190 -11.27 -5.78 7.03
CA GLY A 190 -12.67 -5.95 7.43
C GLY A 190 -12.90 -6.39 8.88
N ILE A 191 -11.90 -6.28 9.76
CA ILE A 191 -12.10 -6.31 11.21
C ILE A 191 -12.21 -4.88 11.78
N SER A 192 -12.88 -4.72 12.92
CA SER A 192 -12.88 -3.47 13.70
C SER A 192 -11.59 -3.30 14.50
N LEU A 193 -11.24 -2.07 14.87
CA LEU A 193 -10.32 -1.86 16.00
C LEU A 193 -10.93 -2.42 17.30
N THR A 194 -10.11 -3.11 18.10
CA THR A 194 -10.46 -3.63 19.44
C THR A 194 -9.63 -2.99 20.57
N SER A 195 -8.68 -2.13 20.21
CA SER A 195 -7.74 -1.42 21.09
C SER A 195 -7.70 0.06 20.72
N ASP A 196 -7.31 0.93 21.66
CA ASP A 196 -6.99 2.34 21.35
C ASP A 196 -5.68 2.52 20.57
N CYS A 197 -4.88 1.46 20.40
CA CYS A 197 -3.70 1.48 19.54
C CYS A 197 -4.08 1.37 18.05
N VAL A 198 -3.57 2.31 17.24
CA VAL A 198 -3.86 2.48 15.81
C VAL A 198 -2.56 2.44 15.02
N TYR A 199 -2.55 1.72 13.89
CA TYR A 199 -1.38 1.65 13.02
C TYR A 199 -1.01 3.02 12.45
N ASN A 200 0.28 3.24 12.23
CA ASN A 200 0.83 4.46 11.61
C ASN A 200 2.18 4.15 10.94
N ALA A 201 2.75 5.11 10.23
CA ALA A 201 3.94 4.88 9.40
C ALA A 201 5.20 4.48 10.19
N GLY A 202 5.24 4.75 11.50
CA GLY A 202 6.36 4.41 12.38
C GLY A 202 6.12 3.19 13.27
N TRP A 203 4.96 2.53 13.19
CA TRP A 203 4.53 1.49 14.13
C TRP A 203 5.06 0.11 13.77
N THR A 204 6.29 -0.19 14.21
CA THR A 204 7.01 -1.45 13.95
C THR A 204 6.61 -2.60 14.89
N GLU A 205 6.04 -2.29 16.05
CA GLU A 205 5.76 -3.26 17.12
C GLU A 205 4.73 -4.34 16.73
N ASP A 206 3.72 -3.99 15.94
CA ASP A 206 2.77 -4.96 15.40
C ASP A 206 3.45 -5.95 14.45
N LEU A 207 4.39 -5.47 13.63
CA LEU A 207 5.11 -6.28 12.66
C LEU A 207 6.08 -7.24 13.36
N ARG A 208 6.82 -6.75 14.36
CA ARG A 208 7.70 -7.54 15.24
C ARG A 208 6.93 -8.72 15.84
N LYS A 209 5.86 -8.43 16.59
CA LYS A 209 5.01 -9.45 17.24
C LYS A 209 4.37 -10.46 16.28
N VAL A 210 3.99 -10.03 15.07
CA VAL A 210 3.46 -10.96 14.04
C VAL A 210 4.56 -11.85 13.47
N ILE A 211 5.75 -11.32 13.21
CA ILE A 211 6.93 -12.10 12.76
C ILE A 211 7.30 -13.14 13.83
N ASP A 212 7.42 -12.74 15.10
CA ASP A 212 7.78 -13.61 16.21
C ASP A 212 6.74 -14.71 16.42
N HIS A 213 5.45 -14.36 16.32
CA HIS A 213 4.35 -15.33 16.40
C HIS A 213 4.41 -16.37 15.28
N ILE A 214 4.61 -15.94 14.03
CA ILE A 214 4.73 -16.83 12.88
C ILE A 214 5.97 -17.72 13.02
N HIS A 215 7.10 -17.19 13.48
CA HIS A 215 8.30 -17.99 13.73
C HIS A 215 8.07 -19.03 14.83
N SER A 216 7.38 -18.68 15.91
CA SER A 216 7.04 -19.64 16.99
C SER A 216 6.09 -20.76 16.54
N GLN A 217 5.30 -20.55 15.49
CA GLN A 217 4.42 -21.55 14.89
C GLN A 217 5.12 -22.43 13.86
N PHE A 218 6.08 -21.86 13.12
CA PHE A 218 6.80 -22.51 12.02
C PHE A 218 8.32 -22.29 12.16
N PRO A 219 8.96 -22.87 13.19
CA PRO A 219 10.37 -22.58 13.52
C PRO A 219 11.36 -23.03 12.44
N GLU A 220 11.03 -24.12 11.74
CA GLU A 220 11.82 -24.68 10.64
C GLU A 220 11.63 -23.96 9.30
N ALA A 221 10.61 -23.10 9.17
CA ALA A 221 10.25 -22.44 7.92
C ALA A 221 11.08 -21.18 7.67
N PRO A 222 11.74 -21.03 6.50
CA PRO A 222 12.43 -19.80 6.14
C PRO A 222 11.44 -18.62 6.00
N LEU A 223 11.55 -17.63 6.88
CA LEU A 223 10.68 -16.44 6.88
C LEU A 223 11.24 -15.32 6.01
N PHE A 224 10.37 -14.71 5.20
CA PHE A 224 10.68 -13.56 4.35
C PHE A 224 9.58 -12.50 4.48
N ALA A 225 9.91 -11.23 4.24
CA ALA A 225 8.94 -10.13 4.36
C ALA A 225 8.84 -9.26 3.09
N VAL A 226 7.63 -8.83 2.71
CA VAL A 226 7.39 -7.89 1.62
C VAL A 226 6.54 -6.72 2.09
N GLY A 227 7.15 -5.54 2.19
CA GLY A 227 6.46 -4.30 2.52
C GLY A 227 6.15 -3.49 1.26
N THR A 228 4.97 -2.88 1.21
CA THR A 228 4.51 -2.06 0.07
C THR A 228 4.09 -0.66 0.52
N SER A 229 4.55 0.40 -0.16
CA SER A 229 4.22 1.80 0.18
C SER A 229 4.53 2.11 1.66
N ILE A 230 3.56 2.57 2.46
CA ILE A 230 3.72 2.76 3.91
C ILE A 230 4.11 1.47 4.64
N GLY A 231 3.65 0.29 4.20
CA GLY A 231 4.12 -1.00 4.72
C GLY A 231 5.59 -1.29 4.42
N ALA A 232 6.13 -0.75 3.32
CA ALA A 232 7.57 -0.80 3.01
C ALA A 232 8.36 0.09 3.98
N ASN A 233 7.83 1.27 4.33
CA ASN A 233 8.43 2.16 5.33
C ASN A 233 8.46 1.50 6.73
N VAL A 234 7.35 0.92 7.17
CA VAL A 234 7.29 0.18 8.45
C VAL A 234 8.28 -0.99 8.46
N LEU A 235 8.34 -1.78 7.39
CA LEU A 235 9.28 -2.91 7.28
C LEU A 235 10.75 -2.46 7.32
N VAL A 236 11.13 -1.42 6.58
CA VAL A 236 12.53 -0.93 6.60
C VAL A 236 12.89 -0.31 7.96
N LYS A 237 11.95 0.39 8.61
CA LYS A 237 12.16 0.89 9.98
C LYS A 237 12.42 -0.27 10.95
N TYR A 238 11.56 -1.30 10.95
CA TYR A 238 11.72 -2.52 11.75
C TYR A 238 13.09 -3.17 11.52
N LEU A 239 13.48 -3.38 10.25
CA LEU A 239 14.75 -4.02 9.90
C LEU A 239 16.00 -3.24 10.33
N GLY A 240 15.90 -1.91 10.53
CA GLY A 240 17.00 -1.08 11.03
C GLY A 240 16.89 -0.66 12.51
N GLU A 241 15.78 -0.99 13.18
CA GLU A 241 15.69 -1.04 14.64
C GLU A 241 16.35 -2.32 15.16
N ASP A 242 15.96 -3.47 14.59
CA ASP A 242 16.33 -4.79 15.09
C ASP A 242 17.63 -5.30 14.43
N GLY A 243 17.94 -4.81 13.22
CA GLY A 243 19.20 -5.06 12.52
C GLY A 243 19.39 -6.51 12.11
N THR A 244 20.08 -7.28 12.96
CA THR A 244 20.27 -8.74 12.81
C THR A 244 19.36 -9.57 13.70
N ASP A 245 18.74 -8.97 14.73
CA ASP A 245 17.90 -9.64 15.72
C ASP A 245 16.47 -9.87 15.20
N THR A 246 16.36 -10.66 14.14
CA THR A 246 15.09 -10.96 13.48
C THR A 246 15.16 -12.32 12.79
N PRO A 247 14.10 -13.15 12.83
CA PRO A 247 14.09 -14.47 12.19
C PRO A 247 13.93 -14.38 10.66
N LEU A 248 13.83 -13.18 10.08
CA LEU A 248 13.77 -12.99 8.63
C LEU A 248 15.09 -13.38 7.95
N VAL A 249 14.99 -14.24 6.93
CA VAL A 249 16.09 -14.61 6.03
C VAL A 249 16.36 -13.50 5.01
N GLY A 250 15.32 -12.77 4.59
CA GLY A 250 15.43 -11.60 3.72
C GLY A 250 14.10 -10.87 3.53
N ALA A 251 14.16 -9.69 2.90
CA ALA A 251 13.00 -8.82 2.76
C ALA A 251 12.99 -8.04 1.44
N THR A 252 11.81 -7.53 1.04
CA THR A 252 11.65 -6.56 -0.06
C THR A 252 10.84 -5.33 0.39
N ALA A 253 11.31 -4.14 0.06
CA ALA A 253 10.60 -2.87 0.21
C ALA A 253 10.21 -2.29 -1.16
N VAL A 254 8.90 -2.22 -1.45
CA VAL A 254 8.38 -1.80 -2.77
C VAL A 254 7.68 -0.44 -2.68
N CYS A 255 8.18 0.53 -3.45
CA CYS A 255 7.70 1.91 -3.52
C CYS A 255 7.56 2.58 -2.13
N SER A 256 8.58 2.40 -1.27
CA SER A 256 8.62 3.08 0.03
C SER A 256 8.65 4.61 -0.15
N PRO A 257 7.97 5.39 0.71
CA PRO A 257 8.14 6.84 0.76
C PRO A 257 9.49 7.29 1.34
N TRP A 258 10.22 6.42 2.06
CA TRP A 258 11.53 6.64 2.69
C TRP A 258 11.60 7.79 3.72
N ASP A 259 11.43 9.03 3.27
CA ASP A 259 11.33 10.24 4.08
C ASP A 259 9.92 10.84 3.89
N LEU A 260 9.15 10.84 4.98
CA LEU A 260 7.76 11.29 5.02
C LEU A 260 7.64 12.82 4.92
N LEU A 261 8.65 13.58 5.37
CA LEU A 261 8.71 15.03 5.21
C LEU A 261 8.99 15.44 3.76
N ILE A 262 9.86 14.71 3.05
CA ILE A 262 10.13 14.92 1.63
C ILE A 262 8.90 14.51 0.81
N CYS A 263 8.24 13.40 1.14
CA CYS A 263 7.01 12.97 0.48
C CYS A 263 5.83 13.93 0.73
N ASP A 264 5.59 14.42 1.95
CA ASP A 264 4.59 15.46 2.25
C ASP A 264 4.85 16.74 1.44
N ARG A 265 6.10 17.23 1.46
CA ARG A 265 6.52 18.37 0.63
C ARG A 265 6.41 18.11 -0.87
N PHE A 266 6.47 16.85 -1.33
CA PHE A 266 6.33 16.48 -2.74
C PHE A 266 4.88 16.37 -3.19
N ILE A 267 4.04 15.69 -2.41
CA ILE A 267 2.63 15.48 -2.73
C ILE A 267 1.83 16.79 -2.73
N ASN A 268 2.37 17.83 -2.08
CA ASN A 268 1.86 19.19 -2.12
C ASN A 268 2.34 20.10 -3.27
N ARG A 269 3.25 19.66 -4.18
CA ARG A 269 3.90 20.59 -5.14
C ARG A 269 3.03 21.00 -6.35
N LYS A 270 2.31 20.07 -6.96
CA LYS A 270 1.56 20.32 -8.21
C LYS A 270 0.12 19.83 -8.08
N LEU A 271 -0.77 20.33 -8.94
CA LEU A 271 -2.20 20.00 -8.91
C LEU A 271 -2.47 18.49 -9.06
N VAL A 272 -1.66 17.76 -9.83
CA VAL A 272 -1.82 16.31 -9.98
C VAL A 272 -1.38 15.55 -8.72
N GLN A 273 -0.26 15.92 -8.09
CA GLN A 273 0.13 15.37 -6.79
C GLN A 273 -0.92 15.66 -5.70
N LYS A 274 -1.49 16.88 -5.66
CA LYS A 274 -2.57 17.22 -4.71
C LYS A 274 -3.86 16.43 -4.92
N LEU A 275 -4.07 15.83 -6.09
CA LEU A 275 -5.17 14.87 -6.30
C LEU A 275 -4.89 13.54 -5.58
N TYR A 276 -3.64 13.05 -5.59
CA TYR A 276 -3.25 11.86 -4.82
C TYR A 276 -3.32 12.13 -3.31
N ASP A 277 -2.79 13.25 -2.83
CA ASP A 277 -2.95 13.70 -1.44
C ASP A 277 -4.42 13.68 -1.01
N ARG A 278 -5.31 14.25 -1.82
CA ARG A 278 -6.75 14.25 -1.52
C ARG A 278 -7.38 12.85 -1.53
N VAL A 279 -6.96 11.95 -2.41
CA VAL A 279 -7.45 10.56 -2.45
C VAL A 279 -6.97 9.77 -1.22
N LEU A 280 -5.70 9.90 -0.84
CA LEU A 280 -5.16 9.28 0.38
C LEU A 280 -5.85 9.84 1.64
N THR A 281 -6.11 11.15 1.69
CA THR A 281 -6.89 11.79 2.76
C THR A 281 -8.31 11.19 2.86
N VAL A 282 -8.98 10.95 1.73
CA VAL A 282 -10.32 10.34 1.72
C VAL A 282 -10.28 8.88 2.17
N GLY A 283 -9.22 8.13 1.85
CA GLY A 283 -8.97 6.79 2.40
C GLY A 283 -8.83 6.81 3.92
N LEU A 284 -7.99 7.72 4.45
CA LEU A 284 -7.79 7.92 5.89
C LEU A 284 -9.05 8.36 6.62
N GLN A 285 -9.83 9.28 6.03
CA GLN A 285 -11.15 9.68 6.53
C GLN A 285 -12.13 8.50 6.53
N GLY A 286 -12.11 7.63 5.51
CA GLY A 286 -12.89 6.40 5.46
C GLY A 286 -12.53 5.39 6.55
N TYR A 287 -11.23 5.21 6.81
CA TYR A 287 -10.72 4.38 7.91
C TYR A 287 -11.13 4.93 9.28
N ALA A 288 -10.95 6.23 9.51
CA ALA A 288 -11.37 6.89 10.75
C ALA A 288 -12.89 6.79 10.97
N GLN A 289 -13.68 6.87 9.89
CA GLN A 289 -15.14 6.73 9.94
C GLN A 289 -15.59 5.27 10.19
N LEU A 290 -14.83 4.27 9.75
CA LEU A 290 -15.11 2.86 10.02
C LEU A 290 -14.99 2.54 11.53
N HIS A 291 -14.01 3.15 12.20
CA HIS A 291 -13.73 2.94 13.63
C HIS A 291 -14.12 4.13 14.52
N HIS A 292 -15.16 4.85 14.12
CA HIS A 292 -15.57 6.12 14.74
C HIS A 292 -15.69 6.06 16.27
N SER A 293 -16.19 4.96 16.84
CA SER A 293 -16.37 4.77 18.29
C SER A 293 -15.07 4.80 19.10
N ILE A 294 -13.95 4.43 18.49
CA ILE A 294 -12.61 4.50 19.09
C ILE A 294 -11.94 5.81 18.67
N ILE A 295 -11.91 6.11 17.37
CA ILE A 295 -11.16 7.25 16.84
C ILE A 295 -11.67 8.60 17.39
N SER A 296 -12.97 8.79 17.56
CA SER A 296 -13.52 10.03 18.14
C SER A 296 -13.26 10.21 19.65
N ARG A 297 -12.76 9.17 20.35
CA ARG A 297 -12.29 9.24 21.74
C ARG A 297 -10.82 9.64 21.86
N ILE A 298 -10.00 9.32 20.86
CA ILE A 298 -8.53 9.43 20.91
C ILE A 298 -7.94 10.47 19.94
N ALA A 299 -8.77 11.14 19.14
CA ALA A 299 -8.36 12.11 18.12
C ALA A 299 -9.39 13.24 17.92
N ASP A 300 -9.00 14.33 17.25
CA ASP A 300 -9.91 15.41 16.87
C ASP A 300 -10.80 14.99 15.69
N TRP A 301 -11.99 14.51 16.02
CA TRP A 301 -12.99 14.09 15.04
C TRP A 301 -13.46 15.20 14.10
N GLU A 302 -13.50 16.45 14.55
CA GLU A 302 -13.91 17.58 13.72
C GLU A 302 -12.81 18.00 12.74
N GLY A 303 -11.56 17.99 13.20
CA GLY A 303 -10.37 18.15 12.38
C GLY A 303 -10.23 17.04 11.33
N ILE A 304 -10.40 15.78 11.73
CA ILE A 304 -10.42 14.61 10.82
C ILE A 304 -11.42 14.83 9.67
N LYS A 305 -12.68 15.15 9.97
CA LYS A 305 -13.72 15.35 8.93
C LYS A 305 -13.44 16.54 8.00
N LYS A 306 -12.78 17.59 8.50
CA LYS A 306 -12.47 18.82 7.74
C LYS A 306 -11.20 18.70 6.90
N SER A 307 -10.32 17.75 7.23
CA SER A 307 -9.01 17.53 6.61
C SER A 307 -9.09 17.42 5.09
N ARG A 308 -8.18 18.13 4.41
CA ARG A 308 -8.06 18.20 2.94
C ARG A 308 -6.81 17.52 2.40
N SER A 309 -5.77 17.42 3.23
CA SER A 309 -4.49 16.77 2.98
C SER A 309 -4.19 15.66 4.01
N VAL A 310 -3.26 14.75 3.68
CA VAL A 310 -2.76 13.72 4.60
C VAL A 310 -2.11 14.37 5.82
N ARG A 311 -1.37 15.47 5.62
CA ARG A 311 -0.74 16.25 6.69
C ARG A 311 -1.76 16.87 7.67
N GLU A 312 -2.91 17.33 7.17
CA GLU A 312 -4.02 17.77 8.04
C GLU A 312 -4.58 16.59 8.83
N PHE A 313 -4.86 15.45 8.17
CA PHE A 313 -5.33 14.26 8.87
C PHE A 313 -4.36 13.81 9.97
N ASP A 314 -3.05 13.74 9.66
CA ASP A 314 -2.03 13.36 10.63
C ASP A 314 -1.87 14.38 11.77
N ASN A 315 -2.19 15.67 11.54
CA ASN A 315 -2.22 16.68 12.59
C ASN A 315 -3.42 16.55 13.56
N TYR A 316 -4.55 16.04 13.08
CA TYR A 316 -5.80 15.89 13.87
C TYR A 316 -6.02 14.47 14.40
N ALA A 317 -5.38 13.46 13.81
CA ALA A 317 -5.43 12.07 14.22
C ALA A 317 -4.05 11.53 14.61
N THR A 318 -3.22 11.25 13.61
CA THR A 318 -2.09 10.32 13.77
C THR A 318 -1.06 10.79 14.80
N ARG A 319 -0.72 12.09 14.84
CA ARG A 319 0.19 12.63 15.86
C ARG A 319 -0.40 12.55 17.27
N LEU A 320 -1.72 12.68 17.43
CA LEU A 320 -2.36 12.63 18.75
C LEU A 320 -2.37 11.20 19.28
N VAL A 321 -2.79 10.24 18.46
CA VAL A 321 -2.83 8.82 18.83
C VAL A 321 -1.43 8.27 19.07
N ALA A 322 -0.45 8.63 18.23
CA ALA A 322 0.96 8.26 18.40
C ALA A 322 1.73 9.21 19.37
N LYS A 323 1.04 10.12 20.06
CA LYS A 323 1.57 11.00 21.13
C LYS A 323 2.75 11.90 20.74
N PHE A 324 2.84 12.29 19.46
CA PHE A 324 3.80 13.28 18.97
C PHE A 324 3.26 14.70 19.09
N GLU A 325 4.09 15.60 19.62
CA GLU A 325 3.79 17.04 19.75
C GLU A 325 3.40 17.67 18.39
N THR A 326 4.16 17.38 17.33
CA THR A 326 3.95 17.93 15.98
C THR A 326 3.94 16.85 14.91
N THR A 327 3.25 17.10 13.79
CA THR A 327 3.26 16.21 12.61
C THR A 327 4.68 16.06 12.04
N ASP A 328 5.50 17.10 12.13
CA ASP A 328 6.91 17.06 11.74
C ASP A 328 7.75 16.13 12.63
N ALA A 329 7.48 16.06 13.94
CA ALA A 329 8.13 15.10 14.83
C ALA A 329 7.71 13.66 14.50
N TYR A 330 6.41 13.42 14.29
CA TYR A 330 5.87 12.14 13.82
C TYR A 330 6.54 11.71 12.50
N TYR A 331 6.60 12.59 11.49
CA TYR A 331 7.23 12.28 10.20
C TYR A 331 8.74 12.04 10.31
N ARG A 332 9.49 12.82 11.12
CA ARG A 332 10.92 12.55 11.34
C ARG A 332 11.12 11.17 11.99
N HIS A 333 10.45 10.89 13.10
CA HIS A 333 10.63 9.61 13.81
C HIS A 333 10.15 8.40 13.00
N SER A 334 9.12 8.58 12.16
CA SER A 334 8.55 7.49 11.36
C SER A 334 9.23 7.29 10.00
N SER A 335 10.15 8.15 9.57
CA SER A 335 10.81 8.01 8.26
C SER A 335 11.84 6.87 8.27
N SER A 336 11.65 5.88 7.39
CA SER A 336 12.54 4.71 7.29
C SER A 336 13.96 5.03 6.81
N ALA A 337 14.17 6.15 6.10
CA ALA A 337 15.47 6.53 5.52
C ALA A 337 16.63 6.49 6.53
N GLN A 338 16.43 7.00 7.76
CA GLN A 338 17.48 7.04 8.79
C GLN A 338 17.87 5.65 9.34
N PHE A 339 17.01 4.64 9.17
CA PHE A 339 17.23 3.27 9.65
C PHE A 339 17.97 2.39 8.62
N VAL A 340 18.09 2.83 7.37
CA VAL A 340 18.69 2.09 6.25
C VAL A 340 20.15 1.68 6.52
N GLY A 341 20.92 2.49 7.27
CA GLY A 341 22.29 2.16 7.65
C GLY A 341 22.42 0.92 8.56
N ASN A 342 21.38 0.62 9.35
CA ASN A 342 21.38 -0.45 10.35
C ASN A 342 20.80 -1.78 9.85
N VAL A 343 20.16 -1.80 8.66
CA VAL A 343 19.50 -3.00 8.13
C VAL A 343 20.48 -4.17 8.02
N GLY A 344 20.33 -5.17 8.89
CA GLY A 344 21.24 -6.31 9.02
C GLY A 344 20.86 -7.53 8.18
N VAL A 345 19.75 -7.46 7.43
CA VAL A 345 19.21 -8.58 6.63
C VAL A 345 19.24 -8.26 5.13
N PRO A 346 19.36 -9.27 4.24
CA PRO A 346 19.25 -9.08 2.79
C PRO A 346 17.94 -8.35 2.40
N LEU A 347 18.05 -7.16 1.82
CA LEU A 347 16.91 -6.30 1.48
C LEU A 347 16.96 -5.83 0.02
N LEU A 348 15.94 -6.19 -0.78
CA LEU A 348 15.70 -5.65 -2.10
C LEU A 348 14.78 -4.43 -1.99
N CYS A 349 15.22 -3.28 -2.49
CA CYS A 349 14.42 -2.05 -2.53
C CYS A 349 14.01 -1.78 -3.99
N ILE A 350 12.72 -1.65 -4.28
CA ILE A 350 12.19 -1.36 -5.62
C ILE A 350 11.51 0.01 -5.60
N SER A 351 11.88 0.92 -6.51
CA SER A 351 11.25 2.26 -6.62
C SER A 351 11.26 2.81 -8.05
N ALA A 352 10.17 3.43 -8.48
CA ALA A 352 10.04 4.04 -9.80
C ALA A 352 10.36 5.54 -9.73
N LEU A 353 11.15 6.05 -10.68
CA LEU A 353 11.52 7.47 -10.73
C LEU A 353 10.38 8.38 -11.21
N ASP A 354 9.29 7.81 -11.73
CA ASP A 354 8.06 8.49 -12.14
C ASP A 354 6.86 8.27 -11.18
N ASP A 355 7.09 7.67 -10.01
CA ASP A 355 6.06 7.42 -9.00
C ASP A 355 5.37 8.75 -8.58
N PRO A 356 4.03 8.86 -8.71
CA PRO A 356 3.31 10.09 -8.46
C PRO A 356 3.05 10.39 -6.98
N VAL A 357 3.38 9.45 -6.08
CA VAL A 357 3.19 9.53 -4.61
C VAL A 357 4.53 9.60 -3.90
N CYS A 358 5.47 8.71 -4.21
CA CYS A 358 6.78 8.59 -3.56
C CYS A 358 7.90 9.14 -4.46
N THR A 359 8.58 10.21 -4.02
CA THR A 359 9.56 10.90 -4.89
C THR A 359 10.96 10.29 -4.84
N ARG A 360 11.65 10.30 -5.99
CA ARG A 360 13.08 10.00 -6.12
C ARG A 360 14.02 10.85 -5.26
N GLU A 361 13.52 11.97 -4.72
CA GLU A 361 14.22 12.86 -3.79
C GLU A 361 14.25 12.33 -2.35
N ALA A 362 13.35 11.41 -1.99
CA ALA A 362 13.30 10.80 -0.67
C ALA A 362 14.14 9.52 -0.57
N ILE A 363 14.52 8.94 -1.72
CA ILE A 363 15.29 7.69 -1.78
C ILE A 363 16.68 7.91 -1.14
N PRO A 364 17.08 7.10 -0.13
CA PRO A 364 18.35 7.22 0.57
C PRO A 364 19.46 6.53 -0.25
N TRP A 365 19.90 7.21 -1.31
CA TRP A 365 20.80 6.65 -2.33
C TRP A 365 22.18 6.26 -1.81
N ASP A 366 22.70 6.98 -0.82
CA ASP A 366 24.08 6.82 -0.35
C ASP A 366 24.13 5.83 0.83
N GLU A 367 23.10 5.81 1.65
CA GLU A 367 22.86 4.82 2.71
C GLU A 367 22.64 3.42 2.10
N CYS A 368 21.82 3.31 1.05
CA CYS A 368 21.66 2.08 0.26
C CYS A 368 22.96 1.63 -0.43
N ARG A 369 23.88 2.55 -0.75
CA ARG A 369 25.21 2.21 -1.32
C ARG A 369 26.23 1.87 -0.23
N GLY A 370 26.04 2.38 0.99
CA GLY A 370 26.87 2.07 2.15
C GLY A 370 26.56 0.70 2.75
N ASN A 371 25.28 0.34 2.90
CA ASN A 371 24.89 -0.92 3.52
C ASN A 371 25.23 -2.14 2.64
N LYS A 372 25.87 -3.16 3.24
CA LYS A 372 26.27 -4.41 2.59
C LYS A 372 25.14 -5.41 2.35
N ASN A 373 23.94 -5.18 2.87
CA ASN A 373 22.81 -6.08 2.75
C ASN A 373 21.75 -5.60 1.74
N ILE A 374 21.89 -4.39 1.21
CA ILE A 374 20.84 -3.72 0.42
C ILE A 374 21.16 -3.76 -1.08
N VAL A 375 20.13 -4.03 -1.88
CA VAL A 375 20.13 -3.79 -3.33
C VAL A 375 18.96 -2.89 -3.68
N LEU A 376 19.23 -1.65 -4.06
CA LEU A 376 18.23 -0.69 -4.53
C LEU A 376 18.12 -0.75 -6.06
N ALA A 377 17.03 -1.34 -6.55
CA ALA A 377 16.66 -1.39 -7.95
C ALA A 377 15.68 -0.26 -8.30
N THR A 378 16.00 0.53 -9.31
CA THR A 378 15.17 1.66 -9.75
C THR A 378 14.84 1.63 -11.23
N THR A 379 13.57 1.87 -11.55
CA THR A 379 13.05 1.93 -12.91
C THR A 379 12.76 3.38 -13.30
N THR A 380 12.89 3.73 -14.58
CA THR A 380 12.43 5.05 -15.07
C THR A 380 10.90 5.17 -15.03
N HIS A 381 10.19 4.05 -15.20
CA HIS A 381 8.73 3.97 -15.18
C HIS A 381 8.20 2.91 -14.21
N GLY A 382 7.00 3.13 -13.69
CA GLY A 382 6.24 2.11 -12.93
C GLY A 382 4.97 2.64 -12.24
N GLY A 383 4.90 3.96 -12.00
CA GLY A 383 3.87 4.54 -11.13
C GLY A 383 3.93 4.00 -9.70
N HIS A 384 2.89 4.25 -8.90
CA HIS A 384 2.85 3.76 -7.52
C HIS A 384 2.32 2.32 -7.48
N LEU A 385 3.16 1.37 -7.05
CA LEU A 385 2.87 -0.07 -6.89
C LEU A 385 2.39 -0.85 -8.15
N ALA A 386 2.21 -0.21 -9.30
CA ALA A 386 1.53 -0.81 -10.45
C ALA A 386 2.45 -1.66 -11.35
N TYR A 387 3.45 -1.05 -12.02
CA TYR A 387 4.44 -1.72 -12.89
C TYR A 387 3.82 -2.75 -13.86
N TYR A 388 2.67 -2.42 -14.45
CA TYR A 388 1.97 -3.34 -15.35
C TYR A 388 2.79 -3.58 -16.62
N GLU A 389 2.87 -4.83 -17.03
CA GLU A 389 3.61 -5.26 -18.23
C GLU A 389 2.75 -6.14 -19.16
N GLY A 390 3.19 -6.24 -20.42
CA GLY A 390 2.47 -6.94 -21.48
C GLY A 390 1.20 -6.21 -21.94
N ILE A 391 0.61 -6.67 -23.05
CA ILE A 391 -0.54 -5.99 -23.68
C ILE A 391 -1.83 -6.13 -22.84
N THR A 392 -1.91 -7.14 -21.97
CA THR A 392 -3.11 -7.47 -21.17
C THR A 392 -3.21 -6.74 -19.83
N ALA A 393 -2.11 -6.17 -19.29
CA ALA A 393 -2.04 -5.67 -17.91
C ALA A 393 -2.51 -6.71 -16.86
N THR A 394 -2.03 -7.95 -17.00
CA THR A 394 -2.34 -9.09 -16.11
C THR A 394 -1.11 -9.61 -15.37
N SER A 395 0.00 -8.87 -15.39
CA SER A 395 1.23 -9.16 -14.65
C SER A 395 1.89 -7.85 -14.23
N MET A 396 2.64 -7.90 -13.13
CA MET A 396 3.34 -6.76 -12.54
C MET A 396 4.81 -7.13 -12.44
N TRP A 397 5.69 -6.29 -12.99
CA TRP A 397 7.12 -6.63 -13.09
C TRP A 397 7.77 -6.85 -11.72
N TRP A 398 7.45 -5.98 -10.74
CA TRP A 398 8.05 -6.08 -9.40
C TRP A 398 7.65 -7.37 -8.68
N VAL A 399 6.46 -7.92 -8.94
CA VAL A 399 6.00 -9.18 -8.33
C VAL A 399 6.87 -10.36 -8.78
N ARG A 400 7.29 -10.38 -10.05
CA ARG A 400 8.27 -11.38 -10.52
C ARG A 400 9.68 -11.14 -9.99
N ALA A 401 10.08 -9.87 -9.84
CA ALA A 401 11.38 -9.52 -9.29
C ALA A 401 11.52 -9.96 -7.82
N VAL A 402 10.45 -9.83 -7.01
CA VAL A 402 10.39 -10.34 -5.63
C VAL A 402 10.49 -11.86 -5.58
N GLN A 403 9.72 -12.55 -6.45
CA GLN A 403 9.76 -14.00 -6.57
C GLN A 403 11.17 -14.52 -6.92
N GLU A 404 11.80 -13.99 -7.97
CA GLU A 404 13.17 -14.37 -8.37
C GLU A 404 14.19 -14.07 -7.24
N TYR A 405 14.08 -12.92 -6.59
CA TYR A 405 14.95 -12.53 -5.48
C TYR A 405 14.83 -13.47 -4.26
N PHE A 406 13.61 -13.85 -3.89
CA PHE A 406 13.35 -14.79 -2.81
C PHE A 406 13.85 -16.20 -3.13
N GLU A 407 13.67 -16.68 -4.36
CA GLU A 407 14.24 -17.96 -4.83
C GLU A 407 15.78 -17.95 -4.83
N VAL A 408 16.38 -16.85 -5.26
CA VAL A 408 17.85 -16.64 -5.25
C VAL A 408 18.41 -16.61 -3.82
N LEU A 409 17.70 -16.00 -2.87
CA LEU A 409 18.12 -16.00 -1.46
C LEU A 409 17.94 -17.37 -0.79
N LEU A 410 16.79 -18.02 -1.02
CA LEU A 410 16.47 -19.33 -0.45
C LEU A 410 17.44 -20.43 -0.92
N SER A 411 17.92 -20.32 -2.17
CA SER A 411 18.96 -21.20 -2.73
C SER A 411 20.40 -20.75 -2.43
N SER A 412 20.60 -19.72 -1.59
CA SER A 412 21.92 -19.18 -1.26
C SER A 412 22.50 -19.76 0.05
N PRO A 413 23.83 -19.83 0.20
CA PRO A 413 24.48 -20.24 1.45
C PRO A 413 24.32 -19.22 2.60
N TYR A 414 23.54 -18.15 2.40
CA TYR A 414 23.20 -17.16 3.42
C TYR A 414 21.91 -17.51 4.17
N ALA A 415 21.05 -18.38 3.61
CA ALA A 415 19.84 -18.88 4.30
C ALA A 415 20.19 -19.76 5.50
N ASP A 416 20.94 -20.84 5.28
CA ASP A 416 21.36 -21.82 6.31
C ASP A 416 22.07 -21.18 7.52
N ARG A 417 22.80 -20.08 7.29
CA ARG A 417 23.57 -19.39 8.34
C ARG A 417 22.67 -18.72 9.39
N ARG A 418 21.47 -18.25 9.00
CA ARG A 418 20.55 -17.58 9.94
C ARG A 418 19.85 -18.59 10.85
N GLN A 419 19.24 -19.63 10.28
CA GLN A 419 18.59 -20.70 11.05
C GLN A 419 19.53 -21.32 12.10
N LYS A 420 20.81 -21.53 11.78
CA LYS A 420 21.79 -22.08 12.74
C LYS A 420 22.30 -21.11 13.81
N THR A 421 22.07 -19.80 13.68
CA THR A 421 22.55 -18.79 14.65
C THR A 421 21.49 -18.44 15.70
N GLN A 422 20.23 -18.82 15.48
CA GLN A 422 19.10 -18.50 16.37
C GLN A 422 18.61 -19.70 17.21
N ILE A 423 19.23 -20.88 17.08
CA ILE A 423 18.94 -22.03 17.96
C ILE A 423 19.65 -21.82 19.30
N ILE A 424 18.92 -21.21 20.24
CA ILE A 424 19.01 -21.32 21.70
C ILE A 424 20.45 -21.31 22.28
N PRO A 425 20.87 -20.22 22.97
CA PRO A 425 21.88 -20.35 24.01
C PRO A 425 21.30 -21.25 25.10
N GLU A 426 21.97 -22.37 25.41
CA GLU A 426 21.60 -23.20 26.56
C GLU A 426 21.53 -22.32 27.82
N PRO A 427 20.48 -22.45 28.66
CA PRO A 427 20.52 -21.83 29.97
C PRO A 427 21.71 -22.42 30.72
N LEU A 428 22.70 -21.59 31.07
CA LEU A 428 23.74 -22.04 32.01
C LEU A 428 23.02 -22.48 33.28
N GLU A 429 23.13 -23.76 33.63
CA GLU A 429 22.66 -24.25 34.92
C GLU A 429 23.34 -23.43 36.01
N SER A 430 22.56 -22.64 36.75
CA SER A 430 23.05 -21.84 37.86
C SER A 430 23.36 -22.75 39.04
N SER A 431 24.51 -23.42 38.95
CA SER A 431 25.06 -24.28 39.98
C SER A 431 25.54 -23.45 41.17
N ILE A 432 24.58 -23.01 41.99
CA ILE A 432 24.63 -22.63 43.42
C ILE A 432 23.16 -22.46 43.84
N ASP A 433 22.55 -23.54 44.36
CA ASP A 433 21.71 -23.53 45.57
C ASP A 433 21.16 -24.94 45.86
N GLN A 434 21.97 -25.71 46.60
CA GLN A 434 21.59 -26.95 47.28
C GLN A 434 22.28 -26.97 48.65
N GLY A 435 21.69 -26.26 49.61
CA GLY A 435 22.17 -26.18 51.00
C GLY A 435 20.97 -26.23 51.97
N PRO A 436 20.87 -27.24 52.85
CA PRO A 436 19.70 -27.40 53.71
C PRO A 436 19.83 -26.61 55.01
N TYR A 437 18.78 -25.89 55.40
CA TYR A 437 18.63 -25.34 56.75
C TYR A 437 17.27 -25.70 57.35
N ILE A 438 17.29 -25.88 58.68
CA ILE A 438 16.30 -26.61 59.46
C ILE A 438 15.38 -25.63 60.20
N LEU A 439 14.13 -26.03 60.43
CA LEU A 439 13.19 -25.34 61.30
C LEU A 439 13.60 -25.48 62.78
N GLU A 440 13.85 -24.37 63.45
CA GLU A 440 13.79 -24.27 64.92
C GLU A 440 12.91 -23.09 65.34
N THR A 441 12.29 -23.22 66.52
CA THR A 441 11.27 -22.29 67.04
C THR A 441 11.64 -21.78 68.44
N GLY A 442 11.63 -20.46 68.63
CA GLY A 442 11.69 -19.75 69.91
C GLY A 442 11.38 -18.27 69.62
N GLU A 443 10.25 -17.74 70.07
CA GLU A 443 9.95 -17.21 71.42
C GLU A 443 10.31 -15.71 71.57
N ASP A 444 9.28 -14.93 71.92
CA ASP A 444 9.21 -13.56 72.44
C ASP A 444 9.82 -12.35 71.66
N GLY A 445 8.95 -11.41 71.25
CA GLY A 445 9.35 -10.18 70.53
C GLY A 445 8.23 -9.17 70.14
N LEU A 446 7.24 -8.92 71.01
CA LEU A 446 6.17 -7.89 70.86
C LEU A 446 6.71 -6.48 70.48
N VAL A 447 6.01 -5.56 69.79
CA VAL A 447 4.57 -5.29 69.42
C VAL A 447 4.53 -4.64 68.00
N ALA A 448 3.44 -4.29 67.30
CA ALA A 448 1.97 -4.14 67.48
C ALA A 448 1.27 -4.32 66.09
N ALA A 449 -0.04 -4.52 65.86
CA ALA A 449 -1.31 -3.88 66.29
C ALA A 449 -1.62 -2.51 65.62
N ALA A 450 -2.79 -2.23 65.01
CA ALA A 450 -4.00 -3.00 64.62
C ALA A 450 -4.63 -2.28 63.39
N ALA A 451 -5.75 -2.62 62.73
CA ALA A 451 -6.91 -3.52 62.91
C ALA A 451 -7.31 -4.11 61.50
N ALA A 452 -8.25 -5.04 61.23
CA ALA A 452 -9.64 -5.32 61.65
C ALA A 452 -10.66 -4.20 61.29
N SER A 453 -11.88 -4.49 60.79
CA SER A 453 -12.67 -5.75 60.79
C SER A 453 -13.57 -5.96 59.56
N GLU A 454 -13.84 -7.24 59.23
CA GLU A 454 -14.95 -7.70 58.37
C GLU A 454 -16.28 -7.80 59.16
N VAL A 455 -17.43 -7.84 58.45
CA VAL A 455 -18.68 -8.52 58.90
C VAL A 455 -19.48 -9.02 57.67
N GLU A 456 -19.81 -10.32 57.62
CA GLU A 456 -20.86 -10.90 56.75
C GLU A 456 -22.24 -10.86 57.45
N THR A 457 -23.37 -10.91 56.70
CA THR A 457 -24.39 -12.00 56.82
C THR A 457 -25.64 -11.90 55.89
N THR A 458 -25.82 -12.94 55.06
CA THR A 458 -27.06 -13.70 54.73
C THR A 458 -28.47 -13.10 54.42
N ARG A 459 -29.01 -13.59 53.28
CA ARG A 459 -30.36 -14.23 53.06
C ARG A 459 -31.67 -13.44 52.75
N ALA A 460 -32.09 -13.59 51.48
CA ALA A 460 -33.32 -14.30 51.00
C ALA A 460 -34.72 -13.65 50.91
N ASN A 461 -35.37 -13.89 49.74
CA ASN A 461 -36.82 -14.01 49.44
C ASN A 461 -37.72 -12.75 49.54
N ALA A 462 -38.83 -12.57 48.78
CA ALA A 462 -39.38 -13.25 47.57
C ALA A 462 -40.46 -12.34 46.90
N GLU A 463 -41.14 -12.85 45.84
CA GLU A 463 -42.42 -12.38 45.24
C GLU A 463 -42.43 -10.98 44.54
N GLU A 464 -42.74 -10.87 43.23
CA GLU A 464 -44.05 -10.80 42.54
C GLU A 464 -44.68 -9.37 42.54
N GLU A 465 -45.44 -8.89 41.54
CA GLU A 465 -46.06 -9.51 40.35
C GLU A 465 -46.24 -8.46 39.21
N ASP A 466 -46.35 -8.93 37.95
CA ASP A 466 -47.09 -8.39 36.76
C ASP A 466 -47.06 -6.87 36.36
N SER A 467 -47.38 -6.40 35.15
CA SER A 467 -48.05 -7.02 33.98
C SER A 467 -47.75 -6.27 32.65
N ALA A 468 -48.47 -6.64 31.58
CA ALA A 468 -48.74 -5.91 30.33
C ALA A 468 -47.73 -6.02 29.16
N GLN A 469 -48.15 -6.80 28.16
CA GLN A 469 -47.59 -6.87 26.81
C GLN A 469 -48.06 -5.70 25.92
N ILE A 470 -47.31 -5.42 24.84
CA ILE A 470 -47.75 -5.38 23.41
C ILE A 470 -46.72 -4.61 22.57
N GLY A 471 -46.51 -5.00 21.30
CA GLY A 471 -45.82 -4.13 20.33
C GLY A 471 -44.66 -4.72 19.51
N LYS A 472 -44.73 -5.97 19.05
CA LYS A 472 -43.82 -6.41 17.96
C LYS A 472 -44.16 -5.65 16.67
N THR A 473 -43.27 -4.76 16.22
CA THR A 473 -43.30 -4.18 14.87
C THR A 473 -41.94 -4.32 14.22
N SER A 474 -41.89 -4.99 13.07
CA SER A 474 -40.66 -5.20 12.31
C SER A 474 -40.30 -3.94 11.52
N TYR A 475 -39.02 -3.55 11.56
CA TYR A 475 -38.47 -2.52 10.67
C TYR A 475 -37.14 -2.98 10.07
N HIS A 476 -37.21 -3.61 8.90
CA HIS A 476 -36.12 -3.60 7.93
C HIS A 476 -36.02 -2.19 7.33
N LEU A 477 -34.87 -1.53 7.46
CA LEU A 477 -34.27 -0.45 6.63
C LEU A 477 -33.12 0.17 7.47
N HIS A 478 -32.02 0.72 6.96
CA HIS A 478 -31.44 0.78 5.61
C HIS A 478 -29.92 0.59 5.78
N LYS A 479 -29.27 -0.33 5.04
CA LYS A 479 -27.79 -0.44 5.01
C LYS A 479 -27.22 -0.50 3.58
N ASP A 480 -27.78 0.33 2.71
CA ASP A 480 -27.29 0.55 1.36
C ASP A 480 -27.65 1.97 0.92
N ASN A 481 -26.67 2.74 0.43
CA ASN A 481 -26.88 3.95 -0.39
C ASN A 481 -25.57 4.54 -0.96
N THR A 482 -24.44 4.45 -0.24
CA THR A 482 -23.17 5.07 -0.68
C THR A 482 -22.34 4.20 -1.65
N ARG A 483 -22.46 2.87 -1.63
CA ARG A 483 -21.84 1.98 -2.64
C ARG A 483 -22.71 1.77 -3.89
N GLN A 484 -24.05 1.81 -3.76
CA GLN A 484 -24.96 1.54 -4.87
C GLN A 484 -24.88 2.57 -6.00
N GLY A 485 -24.71 3.87 -5.68
CA GLY A 485 -24.75 4.95 -6.68
C GLY A 485 -23.64 4.91 -7.75
N TYR A 486 -22.48 4.32 -7.45
CA TYR A 486 -21.40 4.13 -8.43
C TYR A 486 -21.58 2.84 -9.25
N ASN A 487 -21.93 1.73 -8.57
CA ASN A 487 -22.06 0.43 -9.23
C ASN A 487 -23.30 0.34 -10.12
N SER A 488 -24.39 1.05 -9.81
CA SER A 488 -25.63 1.01 -10.61
C SER A 488 -25.49 1.65 -11.99
N LEU A 489 -24.72 2.74 -12.12
CA LEU A 489 -24.44 3.38 -13.42
C LEU A 489 -23.47 2.57 -14.28
N ILE A 490 -22.48 1.91 -13.68
CA ILE A 490 -21.32 1.37 -14.40
C ILE A 490 -21.43 -0.15 -14.61
N GLY A 491 -22.08 -0.90 -13.72
CA GLY A 491 -22.25 -2.35 -13.80
C GLY A 491 -22.86 -2.88 -15.12
N PRO A 492 -23.94 -2.27 -15.66
CA PRO A 492 -24.50 -2.68 -16.95
C PRO A 492 -23.55 -2.47 -18.13
N LEU A 493 -22.66 -1.47 -18.04
CA LEU A 493 -21.63 -1.19 -19.05
C LEU A 493 -20.49 -2.21 -18.94
N MET A 494 -20.00 -2.46 -17.72
CA MET A 494 -18.93 -3.44 -17.43
C MET A 494 -19.32 -4.84 -17.90
N ASN A 495 -20.54 -5.31 -17.60
CA ASN A 495 -20.98 -6.65 -18.00
C ASN A 495 -21.01 -6.84 -19.54
N ARG A 496 -21.35 -5.80 -20.31
CA ARG A 496 -21.30 -5.85 -21.79
C ARG A 496 -19.86 -5.78 -22.31
N VAL A 497 -19.00 -4.98 -21.67
CA VAL A 497 -17.56 -4.92 -21.92
C VAL A 497 -16.90 -6.28 -21.70
N ASP A 498 -17.23 -6.98 -20.61
CA ASP A 498 -16.66 -8.27 -20.25
C ASP A 498 -17.04 -9.38 -21.25
N GLN A 499 -18.28 -9.35 -21.75
CA GLN A 499 -18.73 -10.27 -22.82
C GLN A 499 -17.96 -10.04 -24.13
N LEU A 500 -17.72 -8.78 -24.51
CA LEU A 500 -16.90 -8.44 -25.69
C LEU A 500 -15.42 -8.81 -25.52
N SER A 501 -14.89 -8.75 -24.29
CA SER A 501 -13.54 -9.19 -23.95
C SER A 501 -13.35 -10.68 -24.20
N ARG A 502 -14.26 -11.50 -23.66
CA ARG A 502 -14.25 -12.96 -23.78
C ARG A 502 -14.39 -13.43 -25.24
N TYR A 503 -15.16 -12.71 -26.06
CA TYR A 503 -15.36 -13.05 -27.47
C TYR A 503 -14.17 -12.66 -28.36
N SER A 504 -13.52 -11.52 -28.12
CA SER A 504 -12.51 -10.96 -29.03
C SER A 504 -11.07 -11.39 -28.77
N ARG A 505 -10.77 -11.99 -27.60
CA ARG A 505 -9.39 -12.26 -27.09
C ARG A 505 -8.47 -11.03 -27.06
N LYS A 506 -9.00 -9.81 -27.18
CA LYS A 506 -8.26 -8.54 -27.09
C LYS A 506 -8.70 -7.79 -25.85
N SER A 507 -7.76 -7.13 -25.16
CA SER A 507 -8.09 -6.28 -24.02
C SER A 507 -9.12 -5.23 -24.43
N VAL A 508 -10.29 -5.22 -23.81
CA VAL A 508 -11.29 -4.17 -24.09
C VAL A 508 -10.81 -2.82 -23.58
N TRP A 509 -9.86 -2.78 -22.64
CA TRP A 509 -9.18 -1.53 -22.30
C TRP A 509 -8.22 -1.05 -23.39
N LEU A 510 -7.59 -1.92 -24.17
CA LEU A 510 -6.89 -1.51 -25.40
C LEU A 510 -7.87 -0.94 -26.43
N LEU A 511 -9.05 -1.55 -26.60
CA LEU A 511 -10.09 -1.06 -27.54
C LEU A 511 -10.72 0.26 -27.07
N ALA A 512 -11.02 0.40 -25.78
CA ALA A 512 -11.57 1.61 -25.17
C ALA A 512 -10.52 2.74 -25.14
N TYR A 513 -9.25 2.43 -24.86
CA TYR A 513 -8.14 3.36 -25.00
C TYR A 513 -8.01 3.84 -26.45
N ILE A 514 -8.00 2.93 -27.44
CA ILE A 514 -7.99 3.31 -28.87
C ILE A 514 -9.17 4.23 -29.19
N ALA A 515 -10.39 3.91 -28.73
CA ALA A 515 -11.57 4.72 -28.97
C ALA A 515 -11.52 6.10 -28.29
N ILE A 516 -11.05 6.19 -27.05
CA ILE A 516 -10.87 7.45 -26.32
C ILE A 516 -9.82 8.31 -27.03
N ILE A 517 -8.66 7.73 -27.38
CA ILE A 517 -7.59 8.43 -28.09
C ILE A 517 -8.01 8.87 -29.49
N SER A 518 -8.72 8.04 -30.26
CA SER A 518 -9.16 8.39 -31.62
C SER A 518 -10.30 9.42 -31.63
N THR A 519 -11.07 9.54 -30.54
CA THR A 519 -12.14 10.55 -30.41
C THR A 519 -11.70 11.81 -29.68
N TRP A 520 -10.58 11.79 -28.93
CA TRP A 520 -10.06 12.95 -28.20
C TRP A 520 -9.78 14.18 -29.09
N PRO A 521 -9.22 14.06 -30.32
CA PRO A 521 -9.06 15.20 -31.24
C PRO A 521 -10.38 15.90 -31.62
N LEU A 522 -11.51 15.17 -31.59
CA LEU A 522 -12.84 15.68 -31.93
C LEU A 522 -13.58 16.23 -30.71
N LEU A 523 -13.45 15.57 -29.55
CA LEU A 523 -14.19 15.91 -28.33
C LEU A 523 -13.47 16.90 -27.41
N GLY A 524 -12.12 16.89 -27.38
CA GLY A 524 -11.31 17.77 -26.55
C GLY A 524 -11.63 19.27 -26.72
N PRO A 525 -11.72 19.81 -27.96
CA PRO A 525 -12.10 21.20 -28.20
C PRO A 525 -13.52 21.54 -27.68
N ALA A 526 -14.48 20.64 -27.87
CA ALA A 526 -15.86 20.84 -27.43
C ALA A 526 -15.99 20.82 -25.89
N LEU A 527 -15.22 19.96 -25.21
CA LEU A 527 -15.17 19.88 -23.76
C LEU A 527 -14.53 21.15 -23.16
N LEU A 528 -13.41 21.61 -23.74
CA LEU A 528 -12.74 22.86 -23.34
C LEU A 528 -13.65 24.08 -23.53
N LEU A 529 -14.36 24.19 -24.66
CA LEU A 529 -15.34 25.27 -24.88
C LEU A 529 -16.49 25.23 -23.87
N SER A 530 -16.95 24.03 -23.48
CA SER A 530 -18.01 23.85 -22.49
C SER A 530 -17.56 24.22 -21.07
N ILE A 531 -16.36 23.82 -20.66
CA ILE A 531 -15.74 24.19 -19.38
C ILE A 531 -15.49 25.71 -19.33
N LYS A 532 -14.99 26.30 -20.42
CA LYS A 532 -14.74 27.76 -20.53
C LYS A 532 -16.05 28.57 -20.50
N LYS A 533 -17.16 28.04 -21.05
CA LYS A 533 -18.53 28.59 -20.86
C LYS A 533 -19.00 28.48 -19.40
N ARG A 534 -18.70 27.39 -18.70
CA ARG A 534 -19.10 27.19 -17.29
C ARG A 534 -18.33 28.11 -16.33
N PHE A 535 -17.00 28.24 -16.52
CA PHE A 535 -16.17 29.18 -15.75
C PHE A 535 -16.59 30.64 -15.91
N ARG A 536 -16.94 31.08 -17.13
CA ARG A 536 -17.44 32.45 -17.38
C ARG A 536 -18.76 32.79 -16.67
N ARG A 537 -19.52 31.80 -16.19
CA ARG A 537 -20.73 32.00 -15.37
C ARG A 537 -20.45 32.08 -13.87
N LEU A 538 -19.30 31.55 -13.41
CA LEU A 538 -18.88 31.55 -12.01
C LEU A 538 -18.03 32.78 -11.61
N ILE A 539 -17.72 33.66 -12.58
CA ILE A 539 -16.97 34.92 -12.37
C ILE A 539 -17.91 36.13 -12.52
N LYS A 540 -19.24 35.91 -12.52
CA LYS A 540 -20.25 36.96 -12.74
C LYS A 540 -21.47 36.93 -11.82
N ASN A 541 -21.39 36.11 -10.77
CA ASN A 541 -22.29 36.05 -9.61
C ASN A 541 -21.42 36.13 -8.35
#